data_AF-A0A845ZIY3-F1
#
_entry.id   AF-A0A845ZIY3-F1
#
_cell.length_a   1.000
_cell.length_b   1.000
_cell.length_c   1.000
_cell.angle_alpha   90.00
_cell.angle_beta   90.00
_cell.angle_gamma   90.00
#
_symmetry.space_group_name_H-M   'P 1'
#
loop_
_entity.id
_entity.type
_entity.pdbx_description
1 polymer ?
#
loop_
_entity_poly.entity_id
_entity_poly.type
_entity_poly.pdbx_seq_one_letter_code
_entity_poly.pdbx_strand_id
1 'polypeptide(L)'
;MLPFLLNFTLAQATPVPTPQVEIVQLQEIRPLPGQLDNVPVFNSNSPELVQTEGILLSTFPPSDKANPGAHLNFPFQGRFDIFAHHVAKAATRDDLRTLYLGIILHNPGKEPVTVDIIEAASYLSQPDAPFIELPSQVDNSAGRVYAGPGSRVMSDILRGGRQDGFPAQLVIQAQQSRMLLNLPIPVRTLTPPINGRSTLMRLYSDGKV
;
A
#
# COMPACT_ATOMS: atom_id res chain seq x y z
N MET A 1 69.01 12.68 -36.56
CA MET A 1 69.05 13.26 -35.20
C MET A 1 67.63 13.60 -34.80
N LEU A 2 67.08 12.85 -33.86
CA LEU A 2 65.68 12.86 -33.40
C LEU A 2 65.46 14.02 -32.40
N PRO A 3 64.42 14.86 -32.49
CA PRO A 3 64.10 15.78 -31.40
C PRO A 3 63.24 15.05 -30.37
N PHE A 4 63.76 14.94 -29.14
CA PHE A 4 63.00 14.51 -27.98
C PHE A 4 62.03 15.63 -27.57
N LEU A 5 60.72 15.40 -27.73
CA LEU A 5 59.68 16.25 -27.15
C LEU A 5 59.42 15.80 -25.71
N LEU A 6 59.76 16.67 -24.75
CA LEU A 6 59.43 16.51 -23.34
C LEU A 6 57.92 16.72 -23.15
N ASN A 7 57.18 15.63 -22.97
CA ASN A 7 55.79 15.68 -22.52
C ASN A 7 55.77 15.98 -21.01
N PHE A 8 55.39 17.21 -20.64
CA PHE A 8 55.03 17.54 -19.27
C PHE A 8 53.63 17.02 -18.97
N THR A 9 53.52 15.95 -18.18
CA THR A 9 52.24 15.56 -17.57
C THR A 9 51.99 16.42 -16.35
N LEU A 10 51.10 17.42 -16.48
CA LEU A 10 50.52 18.12 -15.35
C LEU A 10 49.64 17.14 -14.57
N ALA A 11 50.05 16.77 -13.36
CA ALA A 11 49.22 16.03 -12.43
C ALA A 11 48.02 16.93 -12.04
N GLN A 12 46.81 16.54 -12.44
CA GLN A 12 45.57 17.16 -11.99
C GLN A 12 45.44 16.85 -10.49
N ALA A 13 45.51 17.89 -9.64
CA ALA A 13 45.21 17.74 -8.22
C ALA A 13 43.76 17.27 -8.07
N THR A 14 43.55 16.15 -7.38
CA THR A 14 42.21 15.71 -7.02
C THR A 14 41.59 16.76 -6.10
N PRO A 15 40.38 17.28 -6.41
CA PRO A 15 39.72 18.24 -5.53
C PRO A 15 39.51 17.59 -4.15
N VAL A 16 39.95 18.29 -3.10
CA VAL A 16 39.72 17.86 -1.72
C VAL A 16 38.21 17.76 -1.51
N PRO A 17 37.67 16.63 -1.02
CA PRO A 17 36.25 16.51 -0.73
C PRO A 17 35.85 17.61 0.24
N THR A 18 34.83 18.38 -0.10
CA THR A 18 34.25 19.37 0.81
C THR A 18 33.82 18.65 2.09
N PRO A 19 34.21 19.11 3.29
CA PRO A 19 33.76 18.50 4.53
C PRO A 19 32.24 18.45 4.54
N GLN A 20 31.65 17.27 4.75
CA GLN A 20 30.21 17.17 4.97
C GLN A 20 29.90 17.88 6.29
N VAL A 21 29.20 19.01 6.21
CA VAL A 21 28.74 19.74 7.37
C VAL A 21 27.44 19.10 7.83
N GLU A 22 27.43 18.53 9.03
CA GLU A 22 26.20 18.09 9.67
C GLU A 22 25.37 19.33 10.06
N ILE A 23 24.14 19.42 9.56
CA ILE A 23 23.19 20.46 9.95
C ILE A 23 22.21 19.82 10.93
N VAL A 24 22.37 20.11 12.23
CA VAL A 24 21.42 19.68 13.26
C VAL A 24 20.39 20.79 13.46
N GLN A 25 19.13 20.52 13.12
CA GLN A 25 18.02 21.44 13.34
C GLN A 25 17.07 20.84 14.39
N LEU A 26 17.07 21.43 15.59
CA LEU A 26 16.13 21.07 16.65
C LEU A 26 14.71 21.48 16.23
N GLN A 27 13.81 20.50 16.18
CA GLN A 27 12.40 20.72 15.90
C GLN A 27 11.57 20.43 17.16
N GLU A 28 10.53 21.23 17.37
CA GLU A 28 9.55 20.97 18.41
C GLU A 28 8.55 19.93 17.91
N ILE A 29 8.48 18.78 18.60
CA ILE A 29 7.47 17.76 18.34
C ILE A 29 6.26 18.07 19.22
N ARG A 30 5.17 18.52 18.61
CA ARG A 30 3.90 18.76 19.29
C ARG A 30 2.96 17.56 19.07
N PRO A 31 2.24 17.09 20.11
CA PRO A 31 1.23 16.07 19.92
C PRO A 31 0.10 16.60 19.02
N LEU A 32 -0.44 15.74 18.16
CA LEU A 32 -1.68 16.07 17.46
C LEU A 32 -2.81 16.19 18.49
N PRO A 33 -3.69 17.21 18.38
CA PRO A 33 -4.85 17.29 19.25
C PRO A 33 -5.80 16.13 18.94
N GLY A 34 -6.30 15.45 19.97
CA GLY A 34 -7.27 14.35 19.84
C GLY A 34 -6.75 13.01 20.35
N GLN A 35 -7.47 11.95 20.01
CA GLN A 35 -7.16 10.57 20.34
C GLN A 35 -7.46 9.67 19.14
N LEU A 36 -6.81 8.51 19.09
CA LEU A 36 -7.20 7.46 18.15
C LEU A 36 -8.61 6.98 18.50
N ASP A 37 -9.39 6.62 17.48
CA ASP A 37 -10.63 5.89 17.70
C ASP A 37 -10.35 4.41 18.02
N ASN A 38 -11.42 3.66 18.24
CA ASN A 38 -11.34 2.23 18.56
C ASN A 38 -11.79 1.35 17.38
N VAL A 39 -11.79 1.87 16.15
CA VAL A 39 -12.18 1.09 14.97
C VAL A 39 -11.01 0.16 14.61
N PRO A 40 -11.21 -1.17 14.60
CA PRO A 40 -10.16 -2.10 14.20
C PRO A 40 -9.78 -1.89 12.74
N VAL A 41 -8.48 -1.88 12.45
CA VAL A 41 -7.96 -1.75 11.08
C VAL A 41 -7.14 -2.99 10.74
N PHE A 42 -7.56 -3.72 9.70
CA PHE A 42 -6.69 -4.67 9.02
C PHE A 42 -5.69 -3.87 8.18
N ASN A 43 -4.47 -3.69 8.71
CA ASN A 43 -3.43 -2.89 8.07
C ASN A 43 -2.31 -3.78 7.51
N SER A 44 -2.23 -3.89 6.19
CA SER A 44 -1.20 -4.66 5.49
C SER A 44 -0.31 -3.74 4.64
N ASN A 45 0.90 -3.49 5.10
CA ASN A 45 1.92 -2.73 4.36
C ASN A 45 3.35 -3.28 4.60
N SER A 46 3.45 -4.52 5.07
CA SER A 46 4.73 -5.15 5.41
C SER A 46 4.76 -6.60 4.94
N PRO A 47 5.71 -6.98 4.04
CA PRO A 47 6.64 -6.09 3.34
C PRO A 47 5.91 -5.18 2.35
N GLU A 48 6.39 -3.95 2.18
CA GLU A 48 5.84 -3.03 1.17
C GLU A 48 6.17 -3.54 -0.24
N LEU A 49 7.42 -3.94 -0.50
CA LEU A 49 7.84 -4.54 -1.76
C LEU A 49 7.57 -6.05 -1.76
N VAL A 50 6.77 -6.52 -2.70
CA VAL A 50 6.39 -7.93 -2.86
C VAL A 50 6.90 -8.44 -4.21
N GLN A 51 7.57 -9.58 -4.19
CA GLN A 51 8.17 -10.19 -5.39
C GLN A 51 7.61 -11.59 -5.70
N THR A 52 6.96 -12.22 -4.73
CA THR A 52 6.37 -13.55 -4.85
C THR A 52 4.97 -13.56 -4.27
N GLU A 53 4.15 -14.50 -4.70
CA GLU A 53 2.84 -14.76 -4.11
C GLU A 53 2.95 -15.25 -2.65
N GLY A 54 1.91 -15.00 -1.86
CA GLY A 54 1.83 -15.44 -0.48
C GLY A 54 0.76 -14.71 0.33
N ILE A 55 0.57 -15.16 1.57
CA ILE A 55 -0.28 -14.49 2.55
C ILE A 55 0.59 -13.46 3.28
N LEU A 56 0.24 -12.18 3.15
CA LEU A 56 0.98 -11.07 3.77
C LEU A 56 0.53 -10.78 5.19
N LEU A 57 -0.76 -10.97 5.47
CA LEU A 57 -1.36 -10.82 6.79
C LEU A 57 -2.57 -11.75 6.91
N SER A 58 -2.74 -12.39 8.06
CA SER A 58 -3.91 -13.22 8.32
C SER A 58 -4.41 -13.03 9.74
N THR A 59 -5.73 -12.93 9.87
CA THR A 59 -6.41 -12.91 11.16
C THR A 59 -7.19 -14.21 11.44
N PHE A 60 -7.04 -15.21 10.58
CA PHE A 60 -7.69 -16.51 10.74
C PHE A 60 -7.19 -17.22 12.01
N PRO A 61 -7.90 -18.24 12.51
CA PRO A 61 -7.38 -19.03 13.61
C PRO A 61 -6.08 -19.77 13.23
N PRO A 62 -5.13 -19.90 14.17
CA PRO A 62 -3.84 -20.55 13.94
C PRO A 62 -3.95 -22.07 13.80
N SER A 63 -5.08 -22.64 14.23
CA SER A 63 -5.37 -24.07 14.16
C SER A 63 -5.28 -24.59 12.72
N ASP A 64 -4.60 -25.71 12.56
CA ASP A 64 -4.42 -26.40 11.27
C ASP A 64 -3.72 -25.55 10.19
N LYS A 65 -2.90 -24.57 10.59
CA LYS A 65 -2.07 -23.76 9.69
C LYS A 65 -0.62 -24.21 9.75
N ALA A 66 0.05 -24.19 8.59
CA ALA A 66 1.47 -24.56 8.51
C ALA A 66 2.38 -23.65 9.35
N ASN A 67 2.01 -22.37 9.50
CA ASN A 67 2.73 -21.38 10.30
C ASN A 67 1.79 -20.72 11.31
N PRO A 68 1.43 -21.38 12.43
CA PRO A 68 0.43 -20.88 13.38
C PRO A 68 0.70 -19.45 13.88
N GLY A 69 1.97 -19.09 14.11
CA GLY A 69 2.37 -17.75 14.59
C GLY A 69 2.16 -16.61 13.59
N ALA A 70 1.87 -16.91 12.31
CA ALA A 70 1.60 -15.90 11.28
C ALA A 70 0.11 -15.47 11.23
N HIS A 71 -0.72 -16.02 12.13
CA HIS A 71 -2.16 -15.82 12.15
C HIS A 71 -2.58 -15.12 13.45
N LEU A 72 -3.11 -13.90 13.32
CA LEU A 72 -3.41 -13.03 14.47
C LEU A 72 -4.65 -13.47 15.27
N ASN A 73 -5.43 -14.44 14.78
CA ASN A 73 -6.63 -14.95 15.45
C ASN A 73 -7.60 -13.84 15.91
N PHE A 74 -7.90 -12.90 15.03
CA PHE A 74 -8.70 -11.71 15.34
C PHE A 74 -9.93 -11.64 14.43
N PRO A 75 -11.15 -11.89 14.95
CA PRO A 75 -12.36 -11.74 14.15
C PRO A 75 -12.74 -10.26 14.03
N PHE A 76 -13.14 -9.83 12.84
CA PHE A 76 -13.78 -8.53 12.65
C PHE A 76 -15.30 -8.68 12.77
N GLN A 77 -15.95 -7.74 13.45
CA GLN A 77 -17.40 -7.66 13.59
C GLN A 77 -17.81 -6.21 13.86
N GLY A 78 -18.95 -5.78 13.36
CA GLY A 78 -19.36 -4.38 13.44
C GLY A 78 -18.51 -3.52 12.49
N ARG A 79 -18.17 -2.31 12.91
CA ARG A 79 -17.40 -1.33 12.10
C ARG A 79 -15.90 -1.67 12.11
N PHE A 80 -15.29 -1.82 10.93
CA PHE A 80 -13.84 -2.03 10.77
C PHE A 80 -13.30 -1.53 9.43
N ASP A 81 -12.00 -1.25 9.38
CA ASP A 81 -11.33 -0.77 8.16
C ASP A 81 -10.35 -1.79 7.62
N ILE A 82 -10.11 -1.70 6.32
CA ILE A 82 -9.02 -2.41 5.65
C ILE A 82 -8.16 -1.38 4.95
N PHE A 83 -6.88 -1.37 5.28
CA PHE A 83 -5.84 -0.71 4.51
C PHE A 83 -4.85 -1.75 4.01
N ALA A 84 -4.60 -1.76 2.71
CA ALA A 84 -3.55 -2.56 2.11
C ALA A 84 -2.76 -1.74 1.10
N HIS A 85 -1.44 -1.72 1.25
CA HIS A 85 -0.54 -1.14 0.26
C HIS A 85 0.63 -2.07 0.00
N HIS A 86 0.86 -2.40 -1.26
CA HIS A 86 2.03 -3.18 -1.67
C HIS A 86 2.49 -2.76 -3.07
N VAL A 87 3.78 -2.93 -3.29
CA VAL A 87 4.48 -2.64 -4.53
C VAL A 87 4.95 -3.95 -5.16
N ALA A 88 4.52 -4.20 -6.38
CA ALA A 88 5.10 -5.25 -7.22
C ALA A 88 6.26 -4.66 -8.01
N LYS A 89 7.40 -5.35 -7.98
CA LYS A 89 8.58 -5.03 -8.81
C LYS A 89 9.10 -6.29 -9.44
N ALA A 90 9.37 -6.25 -10.74
CA ALA A 90 9.99 -7.37 -11.44
C ALA A 90 11.33 -7.73 -10.76
N ALA A 91 11.48 -8.99 -10.34
CA ALA A 91 12.71 -9.47 -9.71
C ALA A 91 13.87 -9.55 -10.72
N THR A 92 13.56 -9.84 -11.98
CA THR A 92 14.48 -9.83 -13.13
C THR A 92 13.82 -9.10 -14.30
N ARG A 93 14.58 -8.81 -15.38
CA ARG A 93 14.01 -8.14 -16.56
C ARG A 93 12.93 -8.98 -17.26
N ASP A 94 12.98 -10.30 -17.12
CA ASP A 94 12.07 -11.22 -17.80
C ASP A 94 10.86 -11.60 -16.92
N ASP A 95 10.94 -11.39 -15.60
CA ASP A 95 9.83 -11.66 -14.67
C ASP A 95 8.85 -10.48 -14.59
N LEU A 96 8.07 -10.32 -15.68
CA LEU A 96 7.04 -9.30 -15.81
C LEU A 96 5.64 -9.80 -15.42
N ARG A 97 5.56 -10.76 -14.48
CA ARG A 97 4.28 -11.29 -13.98
C ARG A 97 3.49 -10.19 -13.26
N THR A 98 2.17 -10.29 -13.37
CA THR A 98 1.25 -9.41 -12.63
C THR A 98 0.90 -10.08 -11.31
N LEU A 99 1.25 -9.46 -10.20
CA LEU A 99 0.75 -9.86 -8.88
C LEU A 99 -0.64 -9.27 -8.67
N TYR A 100 -1.42 -9.90 -7.79
CA TYR A 100 -2.76 -9.46 -7.45
C TYR A 100 -2.85 -9.16 -5.96
N LEU A 101 -3.48 -8.04 -5.61
CA LEU A 101 -3.88 -7.75 -4.24
C LEU A 101 -5.23 -8.42 -4.00
N GLY A 102 -5.20 -9.52 -3.25
CA GLY A 102 -6.37 -10.29 -2.86
C GLY A 102 -6.74 -10.05 -1.40
N ILE A 103 -8.03 -9.86 -1.12
CA ILE A 103 -8.59 -9.88 0.24
C ILE A 103 -9.74 -10.88 0.27
N ILE A 104 -9.65 -11.83 1.21
CA ILE A 104 -10.65 -12.86 1.43
C ILE A 104 -11.25 -12.68 2.82
N LEU A 105 -12.57 -12.80 2.91
CA LEU A 105 -13.31 -12.85 4.17
C LEU A 105 -13.86 -14.26 4.35
N HIS A 106 -13.90 -14.74 5.58
CA HIS A 106 -14.43 -16.06 5.93
C HIS A 106 -15.47 -15.91 7.03
N ASN A 107 -16.65 -16.49 6.85
CA ASN A 107 -17.67 -16.54 7.89
C ASN A 107 -17.54 -17.86 8.68
N PRO A 108 -17.02 -17.84 9.93
CA PRO A 108 -16.92 -19.04 10.76
C PRO A 108 -18.26 -19.42 11.43
N GLY A 109 -19.30 -18.60 11.26
CA GLY A 109 -20.62 -18.78 11.87
C GLY A 109 -21.48 -19.82 11.16
N LYS A 110 -22.63 -20.09 11.78
CA LYS A 110 -23.65 -21.03 11.28
C LYS A 110 -24.75 -20.37 10.45
N GLU A 111 -24.81 -19.04 10.48
CA GLU A 111 -25.76 -18.22 9.72
C GLU A 111 -25.00 -17.41 8.67
N PRO A 112 -25.65 -17.01 7.57
CA PRO A 112 -25.07 -16.06 6.62
C PRO A 112 -24.71 -14.73 7.29
N VAL A 113 -23.62 -14.12 6.82
CA VAL A 113 -23.14 -12.80 7.28
C VAL A 113 -23.17 -11.82 6.11
N THR A 114 -23.67 -10.62 6.36
CA THR A 114 -23.65 -9.50 5.42
C THR A 114 -22.56 -8.52 5.81
N VAL A 115 -21.69 -8.21 4.85
CA VAL A 115 -20.68 -7.17 4.98
C VAL A 115 -21.07 -5.99 4.09
N ASP A 116 -21.36 -4.86 4.72
CA ASP A 116 -21.58 -3.58 4.06
C ASP A 116 -20.22 -2.96 3.71
N ILE A 117 -20.08 -2.57 2.45
CA ILE A 117 -18.92 -1.83 1.94
C ILE A 117 -19.35 -0.37 1.88
N ILE A 118 -19.07 0.38 2.94
CA ILE A 118 -19.55 1.75 3.13
C ILE A 118 -18.82 2.67 2.15
N GLU A 119 -17.49 2.63 2.22
CA GLU A 119 -16.57 3.40 1.38
C GLU A 119 -15.45 2.47 0.93
N ALA A 120 -14.98 2.64 -0.30
CA ALA A 120 -13.91 1.81 -0.85
C ALA A 120 -13.24 2.49 -2.04
N ALA A 121 -11.92 2.51 -2.05
CA ALA A 121 -11.14 2.98 -3.17
C ALA A 121 -9.87 2.15 -3.32
N SER A 122 -9.47 1.90 -4.56
CA SER A 122 -8.21 1.24 -4.88
C SER A 122 -7.58 1.82 -6.14
N TYR A 123 -6.34 2.30 -6.00
CA TYR A 123 -5.60 2.96 -7.08
C TYR A 123 -4.21 2.39 -7.24
N LEU A 124 -3.75 2.33 -8.50
CA LEU A 124 -2.36 2.06 -8.83
C LEU A 124 -1.51 3.33 -8.70
N SER A 125 -0.23 3.18 -8.39
CA SER A 125 0.71 4.29 -8.52
C SER A 125 0.94 4.68 -9.98
N GLN A 126 0.73 3.74 -10.92
CA GLN A 126 0.75 4.01 -12.36
C GLN A 126 -0.37 3.22 -13.05
N PRO A 127 -1.23 3.86 -13.87
CA PRO A 127 -1.24 5.28 -14.24
C PRO A 127 -2.06 6.18 -13.28
N ASP A 128 -2.80 5.60 -12.33
CA ASP A 128 -3.91 6.30 -11.68
C ASP A 128 -3.45 7.46 -10.77
N ALA A 129 -2.42 7.23 -9.95
CA ALA A 129 -1.96 8.18 -8.94
C ALA A 129 -0.42 8.17 -8.80
N PRO A 130 0.32 8.83 -9.72
CA PRO A 130 1.77 8.89 -9.69
C PRO A 130 2.30 9.65 -8.48
N PHE A 131 3.50 9.28 -8.05
CA PHE A 131 4.27 10.05 -7.08
C PHE A 131 4.81 11.31 -7.76
N ILE A 132 4.32 12.46 -7.34
CA ILE A 132 4.71 13.77 -7.86
C ILE A 132 5.07 14.69 -6.69
N GLU A 133 5.91 15.68 -6.96
CA GLU A 133 6.16 16.75 -6.02
C GLU A 133 4.94 17.69 -5.96
N LEU A 134 4.51 18.04 -4.75
CA LEU A 134 3.46 19.01 -4.51
C LEU A 134 4.02 20.15 -3.64
N PRO A 135 3.50 21.38 -3.79
CA PRO A 135 3.77 22.44 -2.83
C PRO A 135 3.46 22.01 -1.39
N SER A 136 4.09 22.66 -0.41
CA SER A 136 3.94 22.34 1.02
C SER A 136 2.49 22.40 1.52
N GLN A 137 1.66 23.25 0.89
CA GLN A 137 0.23 23.34 1.14
C GLN A 137 -0.49 23.64 -0.17
N VAL A 138 -1.59 22.93 -0.42
CA VAL A 138 -2.44 23.11 -1.61
C VAL A 138 -3.89 22.88 -1.21
N ASP A 139 -4.80 23.72 -1.72
CA ASP A 139 -6.24 23.47 -1.57
C ASP A 139 -6.65 22.21 -2.34
N ASN A 140 -7.41 21.35 -1.68
CA ASN A 140 -7.94 20.12 -2.27
C ASN A 140 -9.46 20.02 -2.09
N SER A 141 -10.17 21.14 -2.02
CA SER A 141 -11.64 21.16 -1.93
C SER A 141 -12.32 20.24 -2.97
N ALA A 142 -11.80 20.20 -4.19
CA ALA A 142 -12.31 19.35 -5.29
C ALA A 142 -11.86 17.88 -5.25
N GLY A 143 -10.95 17.48 -4.36
CA GLY A 143 -10.46 16.09 -4.24
C GLY A 143 -9.55 15.61 -5.38
N ARG A 144 -8.99 16.53 -6.17
CA ARG A 144 -8.18 16.23 -7.36
C ARG A 144 -6.68 16.40 -7.16
N VAL A 145 -6.24 16.78 -5.97
CA VAL A 145 -4.82 16.93 -5.62
C VAL A 145 -4.36 15.71 -4.84
N TYR A 146 -3.38 14.99 -5.37
CA TYR A 146 -2.82 13.79 -4.79
C TYR A 146 -1.41 13.53 -5.35
N ALA A 147 -0.57 12.88 -4.54
CA ALA A 147 0.74 12.37 -4.91
C ALA A 147 0.85 10.95 -4.37
N GLY A 148 0.79 9.97 -5.26
CA GLY A 148 0.76 8.56 -4.90
C GLY A 148 -0.65 8.00 -4.60
N PRO A 149 -0.83 6.68 -4.68
CA PRO A 149 -2.13 6.02 -4.54
C PRO A 149 -2.70 6.12 -3.12
N GLY A 150 -1.85 6.22 -2.09
CA GLY A 150 -2.27 6.38 -0.70
C GLY A 150 -3.04 7.68 -0.44
N SER A 151 -2.51 8.81 -0.92
CA SER A 151 -3.20 10.10 -0.81
C SER A 151 -4.48 10.12 -1.65
N ARG A 152 -4.47 9.46 -2.82
CA ARG A 152 -5.66 9.36 -3.68
C ARG A 152 -6.79 8.55 -3.02
N VAL A 153 -6.51 7.35 -2.49
CA VAL A 153 -7.56 6.56 -1.80
C VAL A 153 -8.08 7.32 -0.58
N MET A 154 -7.21 7.97 0.20
CA MET A 154 -7.63 8.72 1.39
C MET A 154 -8.55 9.89 1.02
N SER A 155 -8.27 10.58 -0.08
CA SER A 155 -9.11 11.64 -0.61
C SER A 155 -10.55 11.17 -0.87
N ASP A 156 -10.73 10.00 -1.48
CA ASP A 156 -12.06 9.48 -1.80
C ASP A 156 -12.80 9.01 -0.54
N ILE A 157 -12.12 8.28 0.35
CA ILE A 157 -12.70 7.76 1.59
C ILE A 157 -13.16 8.89 2.52
N LEU A 158 -12.35 9.94 2.70
CA LEU A 158 -12.76 11.09 3.53
C LEU A 158 -13.97 11.86 2.98
N ARG A 159 -14.29 11.68 1.69
CA ARG A 159 -15.46 12.28 1.03
C ARG A 159 -16.65 11.32 0.93
N GLY A 160 -16.61 10.18 1.60
CA GLY A 160 -17.70 9.19 1.56
C GLY A 160 -17.75 8.43 0.23
N GLY A 161 -16.63 8.35 -0.49
CA GLY A 161 -16.56 7.73 -1.81
C GLY A 161 -16.52 6.19 -1.74
N ARG A 162 -17.37 5.56 -2.55
CA ARG A 162 -17.24 4.16 -2.96
C ARG A 162 -17.03 4.11 -4.45
N GLN A 163 -15.82 3.76 -4.87
CA GLN A 163 -15.43 3.69 -6.27
C GLN A 163 -16.30 2.69 -7.03
N ASP A 164 -16.61 3.04 -8.28
CA ASP A 164 -17.37 2.17 -9.19
C ASP A 164 -16.68 0.80 -9.33
N GLY A 165 -17.48 -0.26 -9.25
CA GLY A 165 -17.00 -1.64 -9.26
C GLY A 165 -16.92 -2.30 -7.88
N PHE A 166 -16.90 -1.53 -6.79
CA PHE A 166 -17.12 -2.09 -5.45
C PHE A 166 -18.62 -2.26 -5.21
N PRO A 167 -19.11 -3.49 -4.89
CA PRO A 167 -20.51 -3.67 -4.55
C PRO A 167 -20.82 -2.95 -3.24
N ALA A 168 -22.09 -2.60 -3.01
CA ALA A 168 -22.49 -2.02 -1.73
C ALA A 168 -22.46 -3.06 -0.58
N GLN A 169 -22.66 -4.34 -0.91
CA GLN A 169 -22.74 -5.43 0.05
C GLN A 169 -22.12 -6.72 -0.49
N LEU A 170 -21.67 -7.56 0.43
CA LEU A 170 -21.21 -8.91 0.17
C LEU A 170 -21.84 -9.86 1.20
N VAL A 171 -22.58 -10.87 0.74
CA VAL A 171 -23.13 -11.91 1.60
C VAL A 171 -22.23 -13.14 1.57
N ILE A 172 -21.82 -13.60 2.75
CA ILE A 172 -20.98 -14.77 2.97
C ILE A 172 -21.82 -15.83 3.69
N GLN A 173 -22.09 -16.94 2.99
CA GLN A 173 -22.85 -18.05 3.56
C GLN A 173 -22.11 -18.68 4.76
N ALA A 174 -22.84 -19.38 5.62
CA ALA A 174 -22.29 -20.06 6.77
C ALA A 174 -21.10 -20.96 6.39
N GLN A 175 -19.99 -20.84 7.12
CA GLN A 175 -18.76 -21.62 6.91
C GLN A 175 -18.13 -21.45 5.51
N GLN A 176 -18.49 -20.41 4.77
CA GLN A 176 -17.94 -20.13 3.44
C GLN A 176 -16.98 -18.93 3.48
N SER A 177 -16.19 -18.82 2.41
CA SER A 177 -15.33 -17.67 2.17
C SER A 177 -15.73 -16.95 0.89
N ARG A 178 -15.50 -15.64 0.84
CA ARG A 178 -15.72 -14.82 -0.36
C ARG A 178 -14.55 -13.88 -0.57
N MET A 179 -14.18 -13.69 -1.84
CA MET A 179 -13.24 -12.65 -2.23
C MET A 179 -13.93 -11.29 -2.12
N LEU A 180 -13.40 -10.44 -1.26
CA LEU A 180 -13.78 -9.03 -1.16
C LEU A 180 -13.09 -8.21 -2.24
N LEU A 181 -11.82 -8.52 -2.52
CA LEU A 181 -10.97 -7.82 -3.48
C LEU A 181 -10.11 -8.82 -4.24
N ASN A 182 -9.97 -8.65 -5.56
CA ASN A 182 -8.95 -9.32 -6.35
C ASN A 182 -8.51 -8.39 -7.50
N LEU A 183 -7.58 -7.48 -7.22
CA LEU A 183 -7.17 -6.45 -8.19
C LEU A 183 -5.71 -6.58 -8.61
N PRO A 184 -5.39 -6.39 -9.91
CA PRO A 184 -4.05 -6.59 -10.44
C PRO A 184 -3.10 -5.44 -10.05
N ILE A 185 -1.81 -5.75 -9.99
CA ILE A 185 -0.68 -4.82 -9.90
C ILE A 185 0.22 -5.05 -11.12
N PRO A 186 -0.14 -4.50 -12.30
CA PRO A 186 0.58 -4.77 -13.54
C PRO A 186 1.90 -4.00 -13.60
N VAL A 187 2.96 -4.68 -14.06
CA VAL A 187 4.30 -4.08 -14.23
C VAL A 187 4.84 -4.16 -15.66
N ARG A 188 4.27 -5.02 -16.51
CA ARG A 188 4.82 -5.40 -17.82
C ARG A 188 5.09 -4.22 -18.77
N THR A 189 4.22 -3.21 -18.75
CA THR A 189 4.30 -2.06 -19.66
C THR A 189 5.04 -0.87 -19.06
N LEU A 190 5.59 -0.99 -17.85
CA LEU A 190 6.21 0.11 -17.11
C LEU A 190 7.74 0.05 -17.22
N THR A 191 8.37 1.22 -17.24
CA THR A 191 9.83 1.37 -17.24
C THR A 191 10.24 2.36 -16.15
N PRO A 192 10.87 1.92 -15.04
CA PRO A 192 11.12 0.51 -14.68
C PRO A 192 9.82 -0.28 -14.39
N PRO A 193 9.86 -1.63 -14.45
CA PRO A 193 8.69 -2.49 -14.23
C PRO A 193 8.34 -2.59 -12.73
N ILE A 194 7.77 -1.50 -12.20
CA ILE A 194 7.38 -1.35 -10.80
C ILE A 194 6.02 -0.66 -10.71
N ASN A 195 5.13 -1.16 -9.88
CA ASN A 195 3.83 -0.54 -9.64
C ASN A 195 3.36 -0.82 -8.21
N GLY A 196 2.70 0.15 -7.60
CA GLY A 196 2.09 0.01 -6.28
C GLY A 196 0.59 0.02 -6.37
N ARG A 197 -0.11 -0.64 -5.46
CA ARG A 197 -1.56 -0.50 -5.28
C ARG A 197 -1.85 -0.15 -3.83
N SER A 198 -2.61 0.93 -3.60
CA SER A 198 -3.23 1.19 -2.31
C SER A 198 -4.71 0.87 -2.39
N THR A 199 -5.23 0.19 -1.38
CA THR A 199 -6.66 -0.01 -1.16
C THR A 199 -7.00 0.45 0.25
N LEU A 200 -8.07 1.24 0.38
CA LEU A 200 -8.66 1.60 1.66
C LEU A 200 -10.15 1.34 1.59
N MET A 201 -10.71 0.69 2.61
CA MET A 201 -12.13 0.36 2.69
C MET A 201 -12.64 0.61 4.11
N ARG A 202 -13.83 1.21 4.22
CA ARG A 202 -14.61 1.27 5.46
C ARG A 202 -15.77 0.31 5.35
N LEU A 203 -15.84 -0.65 6.28
CA LEU A 203 -16.83 -1.72 6.25
C LEU A 203 -17.63 -1.81 7.55
N TYR A 204 -18.77 -2.48 7.46
CA TYR A 204 -19.53 -2.97 8.60
C TYR A 204 -19.91 -4.43 8.36
N SER A 205 -19.81 -5.29 9.37
CA SER A 205 -20.24 -6.69 9.31
C SER A 205 -21.27 -7.00 10.39
N ASP A 206 -22.38 -7.62 10.01
CA ASP A 206 -23.44 -8.04 10.95
C ASP A 206 -23.07 -9.30 11.77
N GLY A 207 -22.00 -10.00 11.38
CA GLY A 207 -21.42 -11.12 12.12
C GLY A 207 -19.88 -11.14 12.07
N LYS A 208 -19.28 -12.19 12.63
CA LYS A 208 -17.82 -12.35 12.63
C LYS A 208 -17.31 -12.73 11.24
N VAL A 209 -16.23 -12.08 10.80
CA VAL A 209 -15.48 -12.39 9.58
C VAL A 209 -13.97 -12.37 9.79
#